data_AF-A0A932QBX0-F1
#
_entry.id   AF-A0A932QBX0-F1
#
_cell.length_a   1.000
_cell.length_b   1.000
_cell.length_c   1.000
_cell.angle_alpha   90.00
_cell.angle_beta   90.00
_cell.angle_gamma   90.00
#
_symmetry.space_group_name_H-M   'P 1'
#
loop_
_entity.id
_entity.type
_entity.pdbx_description
1 polymer ?
#
loop_
_entity_poly.entity_id
_entity_poly.type
_entity_poly.pdbx_seq_one_letter_code
_entity_poly.pdbx_strand_id
1 'polypeptide(L)'
;TQALPVLEALIARVLSIVFKSPGDKFVWAFFLSLCLEKIMTDQDFLAAFEACTLPKPLWTHEAHLRMAWLYLSSGSFDVVLPRVREAIQHYNAAVGGNPNGYHETVTQVYLRLVADRIRAVPEIKTWPEFRERNVELFDRSSPPTLRFYKRETILSDLARSRFVEPDLQPLP
;
A
#
# COMPACT_ATOMS: atom_id res chain seq x y z
N THR A 1 10.60 14.74 19.90
CA THR A 1 11.20 13.49 20.43
C THR A 1 10.47 12.97 21.66
N GLN A 2 9.12 12.92 21.65
CA GLN A 2 8.30 12.47 22.79
C GLN A 2 7.12 11.55 22.39
N ALA A 3 6.99 11.18 21.11
CA ALA A 3 5.88 10.34 20.62
C ALA A 3 6.12 8.83 20.83
N LEU A 4 7.37 8.36 20.73
CA LEU A 4 7.75 6.96 20.95
C LEU A 4 7.32 6.39 22.33
N PRO A 5 7.58 7.08 23.47
CA PRO A 5 7.24 6.52 24.78
C PRO A 5 5.72 6.42 25.02
N VAL A 6 4.93 7.30 24.40
CA VAL A 6 3.46 7.24 24.51
C VAL A 6 2.91 6.06 23.71
N LEU A 7 3.46 5.81 22.53
CA LEU A 7 3.07 4.68 21.69
C LEU A 7 3.47 3.34 22.32
N GLU A 8 4.70 3.24 22.85
CA GLU A 8 5.15 2.05 23.59
C GLU A 8 4.30 1.77 24.82
N ALA A 9 3.95 2.81 25.59
CA ALA A 9 3.07 2.68 26.75
C ALA A 9 1.63 2.28 26.35
N LEU A 10 1.12 2.79 25.23
CA LEU A 10 -0.20 2.45 24.71
C LEU A 10 -0.23 0.99 24.22
N ILE A 11 0.80 0.57 23.49
CA ILE A 11 0.99 -0.82 23.03
C ILE A 11 1.10 -1.75 24.24
N ALA A 12 1.95 -1.44 25.22
CA ALA A 12 2.10 -2.24 26.42
C ALA A 12 0.78 -2.36 27.21
N ARG A 13 0.01 -1.27 27.30
CA ARG A 13 -1.28 -1.26 28.00
C ARG A 13 -2.34 -2.06 27.25
N VAL A 14 -2.40 -1.96 25.92
CA VAL A 14 -3.30 -2.78 25.08
C VAL A 14 -2.91 -4.25 25.18
N LEU A 15 -1.64 -4.60 25.04
CA LEU A 15 -1.15 -5.98 25.21
C LEU A 15 -1.51 -6.52 26.61
N SER A 16 -1.37 -5.73 27.67
CA SER A 16 -1.73 -6.15 29.05
C SER A 16 -3.22 -6.43 29.25
N ILE A 17 -4.10 -5.82 28.45
CA ILE A 17 -5.54 -6.07 28.42
C ILE A 17 -5.84 -7.32 27.59
N VAL A 18 -5.18 -7.48 26.44
CA VAL A 18 -5.32 -8.60 25.51
C VAL A 18 -4.93 -9.93 26.16
N PHE A 19 -3.84 -9.98 26.92
CA PHE A 19 -3.35 -11.22 27.53
C PHE A 19 -4.14 -11.68 28.77
N LYS A 20 -5.15 -10.92 29.23
CA LYS A 20 -6.00 -11.30 30.37
C LYS A 20 -7.34 -11.94 30.00
N SER A 21 -7.77 -11.87 28.73
CA SER A 21 -9.03 -12.49 28.28
C SER A 21 -8.75 -13.81 27.55
N PRO A 22 -9.19 -14.98 28.07
CA PRO A 22 -8.86 -16.29 27.48
C PRO A 22 -9.57 -16.57 26.14
N GLY A 23 -10.43 -15.67 25.67
CA GLY A 23 -11.42 -15.94 24.63
C GLY A 23 -10.92 -15.91 23.19
N ASP A 24 -10.21 -14.87 22.75
CA ASP A 24 -9.93 -14.72 21.32
C ASP A 24 -8.65 -13.93 21.03
N LYS A 25 -7.51 -14.63 21.02
CA LYS A 25 -6.23 -14.08 20.54
C LYS A 25 -6.34 -13.51 19.11
N PHE A 26 -7.24 -14.07 18.29
CA PHE A 26 -7.49 -13.64 16.92
C PHE A 26 -8.23 -12.31 16.82
N VAL A 27 -9.26 -12.08 17.65
CA VAL A 27 -10.01 -10.82 17.66
C VAL A 27 -9.09 -9.69 18.10
N TRP A 28 -8.26 -9.91 19.12
CA TRP A 28 -7.35 -8.87 19.61
C TRP A 28 -6.15 -8.60 18.70
N ALA A 29 -5.59 -9.61 18.02
CA ALA A 29 -4.56 -9.39 17.01
C ALA A 29 -5.10 -8.54 15.84
N PHE A 30 -6.35 -8.75 15.44
CA PHE A 30 -7.04 -7.96 14.44
C PHE A 30 -7.29 -6.51 14.92
N PHE A 31 -7.78 -6.33 16.15
CA PHE A 31 -7.97 -5.00 16.75
C PHE A 31 -6.66 -4.24 16.96
N LEU A 32 -5.58 -4.92 17.38
CA LEU A 32 -4.26 -4.30 17.52
C LEU A 32 -3.69 -3.90 16.15
N SER A 33 -3.87 -4.74 15.12
CA SER A 33 -3.52 -4.42 13.74
C SER A 33 -4.26 -3.18 13.24
N LEU A 34 -5.58 -3.10 13.47
CA LEU A 34 -6.43 -1.96 13.14
C LEU A 34 -6.04 -0.68 13.90
N CYS A 35 -5.66 -0.79 15.18
CA CYS A 35 -5.21 0.34 15.99
C CYS A 35 -3.82 0.82 15.57
N LEU A 36 -2.87 -0.09 15.31
CA LEU A 36 -1.52 0.25 14.86
C LEU A 36 -1.54 0.90 13.46
N GLU A 37 -2.40 0.41 12.55
CA GLU A 37 -2.61 1.03 11.25
C GLU A 37 -3.16 2.46 11.37
N LYS A 38 -4.03 2.71 12.36
CA LYS A 38 -4.59 4.04 12.67
C LYS A 38 -3.63 5.02 13.37
N ILE A 39 -2.51 4.54 13.93
CA ILE A 39 -1.61 5.37 14.76
C ILE A 39 -0.27 5.65 14.06
N MET A 40 0.08 4.89 13.03
CA MET A 40 1.36 5.06 12.32
C MET A 40 1.35 6.27 11.39
N THR A 41 2.29 7.19 11.59
CA THR A 41 2.47 8.34 10.70
C THR A 41 2.91 7.89 9.30
N ASP A 42 2.74 8.75 8.30
CA ASP A 42 3.18 8.46 6.93
C ASP A 42 4.70 8.19 6.85
N GLN A 43 5.47 8.90 7.67
CA GLN A 43 6.93 8.71 7.76
C GLN A 43 7.29 7.37 8.40
N ASP A 44 6.65 7.02 9.52
CA ASP A 44 6.88 5.74 10.19
C ASP A 44 6.47 4.56 9.30
N PHE A 45 5.36 4.71 8.57
CA PHE A 45 4.89 3.71 7.62
C PHE A 45 5.88 3.48 6.48
N LEU A 46 6.33 4.56 5.82
CA LEU A 46 7.27 4.44 4.72
C LEU A 46 8.61 3.87 5.18
N ALA A 47 9.11 4.35 6.33
CA ALA A 47 10.35 3.84 6.93
C ALA A 47 10.25 2.34 7.28
N ALA A 48 9.12 1.89 7.86
CA ALA A 48 8.91 0.49 8.18
C ALA A 48 8.82 -0.39 6.91
N PHE A 49 8.19 0.11 5.86
CA PHE A 49 8.14 -0.58 4.56
C PHE A 49 9.53 -0.69 3.93
N GLU A 50 10.27 0.42 3.81
CA GLU A 50 11.61 0.46 3.22
C GLU A 50 12.62 -0.39 4.02
N ALA A 51 12.48 -0.45 5.35
CA ALA A 51 13.31 -1.28 6.22
C ALA A 51 12.87 -2.76 6.30
N CYS A 52 11.82 -3.15 5.58
CA CYS A 52 11.23 -4.50 5.63
C CYS A 52 10.77 -4.94 7.03
N THR A 53 10.41 -3.99 7.89
CA THR A 53 9.92 -4.24 9.25
C THR A 53 8.41 -4.07 9.38
N LEU A 54 7.73 -3.52 8.36
CA LEU A 54 6.27 -3.47 8.32
C LEU A 54 5.70 -4.90 8.42
N PRO A 55 4.83 -5.20 9.40
CA PRO A 55 4.20 -6.51 9.52
C PRO A 55 3.45 -6.92 8.25
N LYS A 56 3.65 -8.17 7.79
CA LYS A 56 3.00 -8.70 6.57
C LYS A 56 1.47 -8.51 6.54
N PRO A 57 0.70 -8.66 7.63
CA PRO A 57 -0.74 -8.37 7.63
C PRO A 57 -1.11 -6.91 7.30
N LEU A 58 -0.18 -5.97 7.51
CA LEU A 58 -0.34 -4.55 7.20
C LEU A 58 0.07 -4.22 5.75
N TRP A 59 0.68 -5.15 5.00
CA TRP A 59 1.01 -4.96 3.60
C TRP A 59 -0.19 -5.20 2.67
N THR A 60 -1.25 -4.44 2.91
CA THR A 60 -2.54 -4.51 2.21
C THR A 60 -2.52 -3.74 0.89
N HIS A 61 -3.58 -3.86 0.09
CA HIS A 61 -3.77 -3.01 -1.11
C HIS A 61 -3.75 -1.51 -0.77
N GLU A 62 -4.38 -1.15 0.35
CA GLU A 62 -4.37 0.23 0.87
C GLU A 62 -2.93 0.69 1.19
N ALA A 63 -2.10 -0.17 1.79
CA ALA A 63 -0.69 0.13 2.03
C ALA A 63 0.11 0.34 0.73
N HIS A 64 -0.18 -0.42 -0.34
CA HIS A 64 0.46 -0.19 -1.64
C HIS A 64 0.12 1.20 -2.20
N LEU A 65 -1.15 1.61 -2.11
CA LEU A 65 -1.60 2.93 -2.56
C LEU A 65 -1.00 4.06 -1.70
N ARG A 66 -0.93 3.87 -0.38
CA ARG A 66 -0.28 4.83 0.54
C ARG A 66 1.18 5.02 0.19
N MET A 67 1.92 3.91 0.00
CA MET A 67 3.31 3.94 -0.43
C MET A 67 3.48 4.66 -1.78
N ALA A 68 2.63 4.35 -2.77
CA ALA A 68 2.68 5.00 -4.08
C ALA A 68 2.44 6.52 -3.98
N TRP A 69 1.45 6.94 -3.19
CA TRP A 69 1.15 8.35 -2.94
C TRP A 69 2.31 9.07 -2.25
N LEU A 70 2.95 8.44 -1.27
CA LEU A 70 4.10 9.02 -0.57
C LEU A 70 5.32 9.19 -1.47
N TYR A 71 5.67 8.18 -2.27
CA TYR A 71 6.77 8.34 -3.22
C TYR A 71 6.48 9.42 -4.26
N LEU A 72 5.29 9.44 -4.85
CA LEU A 72 4.90 10.43 -5.86
C LEU A 72 4.74 11.84 -5.31
N SER A 73 4.47 11.99 -4.01
CA SER A 73 4.49 13.31 -3.35
C SER A 73 5.89 13.91 -3.28
N SER A 74 6.94 13.11 -3.53
CA SER A 74 8.35 13.52 -3.50
C SER A 74 9.05 13.51 -4.86
N GLY A 75 8.38 13.08 -5.94
CA GLY A 75 9.02 12.93 -7.25
C GLY A 75 8.05 12.62 -8.39
N SER A 76 8.54 12.72 -9.63
CA SER A 76 7.77 12.37 -10.82
C SER A 76 7.69 10.85 -11.02
N PHE A 77 6.74 10.41 -11.86
CA PHE A 77 6.54 9.00 -12.19
C PHE A 77 7.84 8.30 -12.63
N ASP A 78 8.60 8.90 -13.54
CA ASP A 78 9.82 8.29 -14.09
C ASP A 78 10.92 8.10 -13.05
N VAL A 79 10.98 9.00 -12.06
CA VAL A 79 11.95 8.94 -10.96
C VAL A 79 11.50 7.92 -9.91
N VAL A 80 10.20 7.84 -9.65
CA VAL A 80 9.62 7.01 -8.59
C VAL A 80 9.47 5.55 -9.01
N LEU A 81 9.16 5.28 -10.28
CA LEU A 81 8.86 3.94 -10.75
C LEU A 81 9.99 2.93 -10.44
N PRO A 82 11.27 3.17 -10.76
CA PRO A 82 12.34 2.24 -10.43
C PRO A 82 12.42 1.93 -8.92
N ARG A 83 12.24 2.94 -8.07
CA ARG A 83 12.26 2.80 -6.60
C ARG A 83 11.09 1.97 -6.09
N VAL A 84 9.88 2.18 -6.62
CA VAL A 84 8.70 1.40 -6.27
C VAL A 84 8.89 -0.07 -6.63
N ARG A 85 9.42 -0.37 -7.83
CA ARG A 85 9.69 -1.75 -8.26
C ARG A 85 10.64 -2.45 -7.28
N GLU A 86 11.78 -1.81 -7.02
CA GLU A 86 12.81 -2.32 -6.12
C GLU A 86 12.27 -2.52 -4.71
N ALA A 87 11.62 -1.51 -4.14
CA ALA A 87 11.12 -1.56 -2.76
C ALA A 87 10.07 -2.66 -2.56
N ILE A 88 9.10 -2.83 -3.48
CA ILE A 88 8.09 -3.89 -3.36
C ILE A 88 8.75 -5.27 -3.46
N GLN A 89 9.67 -5.46 -4.41
CA GLN A 89 10.35 -6.74 -4.59
C GLN A 89 11.24 -7.09 -3.40
N HIS A 90 11.99 -6.11 -2.89
CA HIS A 90 12.84 -6.25 -1.70
C HIS A 90 12.01 -6.61 -0.46
N TYR A 91 10.92 -5.86 -0.21
CA TYR A 91 10.00 -6.14 0.88
C TYR A 91 9.41 -7.56 0.79
N ASN A 92 8.87 -7.93 -0.38
CA ASN A 92 8.28 -9.25 -0.58
C ASN A 92 9.29 -10.39 -0.35
N ALA A 93 10.55 -10.20 -0.74
CA ALA A 93 11.61 -11.18 -0.50
C ALA A 93 11.94 -11.30 1.00
N ALA A 94 12.02 -10.17 1.72
CA ALA A 94 12.39 -10.13 3.13
C ALA A 94 11.33 -10.77 4.06
N VAL A 95 10.04 -10.54 3.81
CA VAL A 95 8.96 -10.99 4.71
C VAL A 95 8.45 -12.42 4.42
N GLY A 96 9.22 -13.22 3.66
CA GLY A 96 8.80 -14.56 3.24
C GLY A 96 7.50 -14.51 2.41
N GLY A 97 7.40 -13.52 1.53
CA GLY A 97 6.28 -13.31 0.63
C GLY A 97 6.15 -14.40 -0.43
N ASN A 98 5.00 -14.43 -1.09
CA ASN A 98 4.80 -15.23 -2.29
C ASN A 98 5.77 -14.71 -3.37
N PRO A 99 6.59 -15.54 -4.02
CA PRO A 99 7.43 -15.13 -5.15
C PRO A 99 6.62 -14.48 -6.30
N ASN A 100 5.30 -14.75 -6.36
CA ASN A 100 4.35 -14.14 -7.30
C ASN A 100 3.63 -12.89 -6.74
N GLY A 101 4.12 -12.31 -5.63
CA GLY A 101 3.49 -11.15 -4.97
C GLY A 101 3.67 -9.84 -5.73
N TYR A 102 4.60 -9.79 -6.69
CA TYR A 102 4.82 -8.63 -7.54
C TYR A 102 4.14 -8.80 -8.91
N HIS A 103 3.54 -7.72 -9.42
CA HIS A 103 2.88 -7.71 -10.73
C HIS A 103 3.17 -6.41 -11.46
N GLU A 104 4.06 -6.48 -12.46
CA GLU A 104 4.63 -5.32 -13.13
C GLU A 104 3.59 -4.38 -13.75
N THR A 105 2.67 -4.90 -14.56
CA THR A 105 1.66 -4.07 -15.21
C THR A 105 0.71 -3.43 -14.20
N VAL A 106 0.21 -4.20 -13.22
CA VAL A 106 -0.69 -3.68 -12.17
C VAL A 106 0.01 -2.59 -11.35
N THR A 107 1.26 -2.79 -10.92
CA THR A 107 2.03 -1.79 -10.18
C THR A 107 2.14 -0.48 -10.97
N GLN A 108 2.49 -0.55 -12.25
CA GLN A 108 2.59 0.66 -13.09
C GLN A 108 1.24 1.34 -13.31
N VAL A 109 0.17 0.57 -13.54
CA VAL A 109 -1.17 1.14 -13.74
C VAL A 109 -1.59 1.92 -12.50
N TYR A 110 -1.49 1.35 -11.31
CA TYR A 110 -1.82 2.07 -10.08
C TYR A 110 -0.91 3.28 -9.85
N LEU A 111 0.39 3.16 -10.13
CA LEU A 111 1.30 4.30 -9.98
C LEU A 111 0.94 5.45 -10.92
N ARG A 112 0.55 5.17 -12.17
CA ARG A 112 0.05 6.19 -13.13
C ARG A 112 -1.26 6.81 -12.66
N LEU A 113 -2.21 6.01 -12.19
CA LEU A 113 -3.47 6.50 -11.65
C LEU A 113 -3.25 7.42 -10.44
N VAL A 114 -2.38 7.04 -9.50
CA VAL A 114 -2.05 7.89 -8.35
C VAL A 114 -1.38 9.18 -8.80
N ALA A 115 -0.43 9.11 -9.75
CA ALA A 115 0.24 10.31 -10.28
C ALA A 115 -0.74 11.27 -10.98
N ASP A 116 -1.68 10.74 -11.76
CA ASP A 116 -2.75 11.52 -12.39
C ASP A 116 -3.64 12.19 -11.34
N ARG A 117 -4.06 11.47 -10.29
CA ARG A 117 -4.89 12.04 -9.21
C ARG A 117 -4.18 13.12 -8.40
N ILE A 118 -2.89 12.94 -8.12
CA ILE A 118 -2.06 13.98 -7.47
C ILE A 118 -1.99 15.23 -8.36
N ARG A 119 -1.80 15.06 -9.68
CA ARG A 119 -1.72 16.18 -10.64
C ARG A 119 -3.05 16.90 -10.80
N ALA A 120 -4.15 16.17 -10.81
CA ALA A 120 -5.49 16.71 -11.02
C ALA A 120 -5.98 17.58 -9.86
N VAL A 121 -5.49 17.34 -8.63
CA VAL A 121 -5.91 18.06 -7.42
C VAL A 121 -4.70 18.31 -6.50
N PRO A 122 -3.83 19.29 -6.85
CA PRO A 122 -2.60 19.55 -6.10
C PRO A 122 -2.83 20.06 -4.67
N GLU A 123 -4.05 20.48 -4.32
CA GLU A 123 -4.41 20.98 -2.99
C GLU A 123 -4.46 19.87 -1.93
N ILE A 124 -4.59 18.60 -2.33
CA ILE A 124 -4.60 17.46 -1.40
C ILE A 124 -3.19 17.23 -0.87
N LYS A 125 -2.98 17.43 0.43
CA LYS A 125 -1.66 17.34 1.07
C LYS A 125 -1.52 16.18 2.04
N THR A 126 -2.61 15.45 2.30
CA THR A 126 -2.62 14.37 3.29
C THR A 126 -3.13 13.07 2.70
N TRP A 127 -2.60 11.95 3.21
CA TRP A 127 -3.05 10.62 2.82
C TRP A 127 -4.56 10.40 3.08
N PRO A 128 -5.14 10.78 4.25
CA PRO A 128 -6.57 10.59 4.49
C PRO A 128 -7.46 11.31 3.48
N GLU A 129 -7.15 12.55 3.11
CA GLU A 129 -7.88 13.31 2.09
C GLU A 129 -7.77 12.65 0.71
N PHE A 130 -6.57 12.19 0.34
CA PHE A 130 -6.37 11.46 -0.91
C PHE A 130 -7.20 10.18 -0.96
N ARG A 131 -7.19 9.40 0.11
CA ARG A 131 -7.96 8.16 0.24
C ARG A 131 -9.46 8.42 0.12
N GLU A 132 -9.99 9.41 0.82
CA GLU A 132 -11.42 9.74 0.83
C GLU A 132 -11.91 10.20 -0.55
N ARG A 133 -11.09 10.92 -1.31
CA ARG A 133 -11.46 11.40 -2.64
C ARG A 133 -11.34 10.35 -3.74
N ASN A 134 -10.50 9.33 -3.56
CA ASN A 134 -10.15 8.34 -4.59
C ASN A 134 -10.57 6.92 -4.20
N VAL A 135 -11.76 6.78 -3.60
CA VAL A 135 -12.29 5.50 -3.09
C VAL A 135 -12.35 4.40 -4.15
N GLU A 136 -12.46 4.76 -5.43
CA GLU A 136 -12.51 3.82 -6.54
C GLU A 136 -11.19 3.07 -6.74
N LEU A 137 -10.05 3.62 -6.28
CA LEU A 137 -8.76 2.94 -6.35
C LEU A 137 -8.68 1.75 -5.38
N PHE A 138 -9.55 1.71 -4.37
CA PHE A 138 -9.54 0.69 -3.32
C PHE A 138 -10.54 -0.44 -3.58
N ASP A 139 -11.42 -0.30 -4.57
CA ASP A 139 -12.43 -1.32 -4.89
C ASP A 139 -11.78 -2.54 -5.56
N ARG A 140 -11.75 -3.65 -4.82
CA ARG A 140 -11.23 -4.93 -5.32
C ARG A 140 -12.23 -5.73 -6.14
N SER A 141 -13.52 -5.41 -6.05
CA SER A 141 -14.58 -6.07 -6.81
C SER A 141 -14.62 -5.58 -8.26
N SER A 142 -14.26 -4.31 -8.46
CA SER A 142 -14.18 -3.66 -9.77
C SER A 142 -12.87 -2.86 -9.90
N PRO A 143 -11.71 -3.55 -9.99
CA PRO A 143 -10.43 -2.86 -9.98
C PRO A 143 -10.29 -1.95 -11.21
N PRO A 144 -9.77 -0.71 -11.04
CA PRO A 144 -9.61 0.26 -12.14
C PRO A 144 -8.85 -0.27 -13.36
N THR A 145 -7.98 -1.27 -13.18
CA THR A 145 -7.25 -1.93 -14.27
C THR A 145 -8.19 -2.47 -15.36
N LEU A 146 -9.39 -2.93 -15.01
CA LEU A 146 -10.36 -3.48 -15.97
C LEU A 146 -11.02 -2.43 -16.87
N ARG A 147 -10.78 -1.13 -16.62
CA ARG A 147 -11.17 -0.05 -17.55
C ARG A 147 -10.22 0.02 -18.75
N PHE A 148 -8.96 -0.36 -18.55
CA PHE A 148 -7.89 -0.22 -19.54
C PHE A 148 -7.49 -1.55 -20.18
N TYR A 149 -7.71 -2.66 -19.47
CA TYR A 149 -7.28 -3.99 -19.90
C TYR A 149 -8.44 -4.98 -19.96
N LYS A 150 -8.44 -5.83 -20.98
CA LYS A 150 -9.16 -7.10 -20.96
C LYS A 150 -8.65 -7.96 -19.81
N ARG A 151 -9.54 -8.81 -19.26
CA ARG A 151 -9.21 -9.74 -18.17
C ARG A 151 -8.07 -10.69 -18.56
N GLU A 152 -8.10 -11.23 -19.77
CA GLU A 152 -7.07 -12.13 -20.30
C GLU A 152 -5.68 -11.48 -20.35
N THR A 153 -5.62 -10.21 -20.74
CA THR A 153 -4.38 -9.45 -20.85
C THR A 153 -3.79 -9.16 -19.48
N ILE A 154 -4.58 -8.58 -18.57
CA ILE A 154 -4.06 -8.18 -17.25
C ILE A 154 -3.72 -9.37 -16.35
N LEU A 155 -4.37 -10.52 -16.54
CA LEU A 155 -4.10 -11.72 -15.74
C LEU A 155 -2.95 -12.58 -16.28
N SER A 156 -2.45 -12.29 -17.48
CA SER A 156 -1.38 -13.04 -18.14
C SER A 156 -0.05 -12.98 -17.38
N ASP A 157 0.77 -14.03 -17.51
CA ASP A 157 2.13 -14.06 -16.97
C ASP A 157 3.03 -13.00 -17.62
N LEU A 158 2.68 -12.61 -18.85
CA LEU A 158 3.35 -11.52 -19.55
C LEU A 158 3.14 -10.18 -18.82
N ALA A 159 1.89 -9.83 -18.53
CA ALA A 159 1.56 -8.60 -17.81
C ALA A 159 2.10 -8.60 -16.37
N ARG A 160 2.26 -9.79 -15.78
CA ARG A 160 2.86 -9.96 -14.45
C ARG A 160 4.37 -9.69 -14.47
N SER A 161 5.09 -10.18 -15.47
CA SER A 161 6.56 -10.12 -15.55
C SER A 161 7.08 -8.85 -16.22
N ARG A 162 6.34 -8.26 -17.15
CA ARG A 162 6.69 -7.02 -17.84
C ARG A 162 5.48 -6.11 -18.03
N PHE A 163 5.74 -4.85 -18.34
CA PHE A 163 4.67 -3.94 -18.72
C PHE A 163 4.07 -4.34 -20.06
N VAL A 164 2.75 -4.34 -20.12
CA VAL A 164 1.98 -4.50 -21.36
C VAL A 164 1.09 -3.28 -21.50
N GLU A 165 1.05 -2.69 -22.69
CA GLU A 165 0.17 -1.55 -22.99
C GLU A 165 -1.31 -1.96 -22.91
N PRO A 166 -2.21 -1.04 -22.52
CA PRO A 166 -3.63 -1.33 -22.41
C PRO A 166 -4.28 -1.63 -23.76
N ASP A 167 -5.26 -2.53 -23.77
CA ASP A 167 -5.95 -3.04 -24.96
C ASP A 167 -7.45 -2.69 -25.01
N LEU A 168 -7.94 -1.86 -24.08
CA LEU A 168 -9.29 -1.28 -24.10
C LEU A 168 -9.29 0.25 -24.18
N GLN A 169 -8.55 0.93 -23.30
CA GLN A 169 -8.48 2.39 -23.22
C GLN A 169 -7.07 2.83 -22.84
N PRO A 170 -6.57 3.99 -23.33
CA PRO A 170 -5.27 4.48 -22.93
C PRO A 170 -5.23 4.80 -21.42
N LEU A 171 -4.06 4.64 -20.81
CA LEU A 171 -3.80 5.11 -19.45
C LEU A 171 -3.65 6.65 -19.46
N PRO A 172 -3.99 7.33 -18.33
CA PRO A 172 -3.78 8.76 -18.19
C PRO A 172 -2.29 9.17 -18.14
#